data_AF-A0A2I0FI83-F1
#
_entry.id   AF-A0A2I0FI83-F1
#
_cell.length_a   1.000
_cell.length_b   1.000
_cell.length_c   1.000
_cell.angle_alpha   90.00
_cell.angle_beta   90.00
_cell.angle_gamma   90.00
#
_symmetry.space_group_name_H-M   'P 1'
#
loop_
_entity.id
_entity.type
_entity.pdbx_description
1 polymer ?
#
loop_
_entity_poly.entity_id
_entity_poly.type
_entity_poly.pdbx_seq_one_letter_code
_entity_poly.pdbx_strand_id
1 'polypeptide(L)'
;MNALKHLLTNKDVVYLGDKKAHVKKLTPALWKEVFSAIDMLPGLAFQVITAPKANLTAYLIEAFDLALEEMIEIVSKLSGIESDYLFNNAGLDELIEYVFYTVKKNRLDEVSKNIKGLLPKHQVDQPEEPETREKAV
;
A
#
# COMPACT_ATOMS: atom_id res chain seq x y z
N MET A 1 -0.16 4.89 -27.11
CA MET A 1 -0.07 6.08 -26.23
C MET A 1 -1.48 6.58 -25.84
N ASN A 2 -2.32 5.75 -25.19
CA ASN A 2 -3.70 6.10 -24.82
C ASN A 2 -4.16 5.56 -23.45
N ALA A 3 -3.48 4.57 -22.85
CA ALA A 3 -3.84 4.08 -21.53
C ALA A 3 -3.57 5.10 -20.40
N LEU A 4 -2.52 5.91 -20.55
CA LEU A 4 -2.15 6.87 -19.52
C LEU A 4 -3.10 8.08 -19.42
N LYS A 5 -3.89 8.37 -20.47
CA LYS A 5 -4.78 9.54 -20.51
C LYS A 5 -6.06 9.36 -19.70
N HIS A 6 -6.59 8.14 -19.54
CA HIS A 6 -7.77 7.90 -18.71
C HIS A 6 -7.44 7.85 -17.21
N LEU A 7 -6.20 7.53 -16.85
CA LEU A 7 -5.70 7.61 -15.47
C LEU A 7 -5.64 9.06 -14.92
N LEU A 8 -5.70 10.06 -15.81
CA LEU A 8 -5.61 11.48 -15.44
C LEU A 8 -6.96 12.10 -15.04
N THR A 9 -8.10 11.51 -15.39
CA THR A 9 -9.43 11.98 -14.93
C THR A 9 -9.73 11.50 -13.50
N ASN A 10 -10.47 12.27 -12.70
CA ASN A 10 -11.03 11.76 -11.46
C ASN A 10 -12.25 10.91 -11.82
N LYS A 11 -12.17 9.61 -11.54
CA LYS A 11 -13.26 8.66 -11.79
C LYS A 11 -13.95 8.41 -10.45
N ASP A 12 -15.21 8.81 -10.34
CA ASP A 12 -16.00 8.55 -9.13
C ASP A 12 -16.53 7.11 -9.06
N VAL A 13 -16.39 6.36 -10.16
CA VAL A 13 -16.96 5.03 -10.32
C VAL A 13 -16.04 4.15 -11.20
N VAL A 14 -15.82 2.92 -10.77
CA VAL A 14 -15.09 1.87 -11.51
C VAL A 14 -16.00 0.64 -11.64
N TYR A 15 -15.74 -0.21 -12.64
CA TYR A 15 -16.37 -1.52 -12.73
C TYR A 15 -15.41 -2.57 -12.19
N LEU A 16 -15.93 -3.48 -11.36
CA LEU A 16 -15.24 -4.64 -10.82
C LEU A 16 -16.02 -5.86 -11.30
N GLY A 17 -15.55 -6.48 -12.38
CA GLY A 17 -16.38 -7.31 -13.25
C GLY A 17 -17.64 -6.56 -13.71
N ASP A 18 -18.81 -7.20 -13.61
CA ASP A 18 -20.08 -6.57 -13.97
C ASP A 18 -20.65 -5.61 -12.92
N LYS A 19 -20.01 -5.46 -11.74
CA LYS A 19 -20.51 -4.63 -10.65
C LYS A 19 -19.91 -3.23 -10.71
N LYS A 20 -20.78 -2.25 -10.56
CA LYS A 20 -20.40 -0.83 -10.46
C LYS A 20 -20.00 -0.48 -9.02
N ALA A 21 -18.76 -0.04 -8.83
CA ALA A 21 -18.19 0.36 -7.54
C ALA A 21 -17.97 1.88 -7.47
N HIS A 22 -18.46 2.52 -6.41
CA HIS A 22 -18.22 3.93 -6.16
C HIS A 22 -16.90 4.13 -5.42
N VAL A 23 -16.01 5.00 -5.94
CA VAL A 23 -14.77 5.36 -5.26
C VAL A 23 -15.11 6.21 -4.04
N LYS A 24 -15.00 5.63 -2.84
CA LYS A 24 -15.42 6.26 -1.58
C LYS A 24 -14.34 7.20 -1.01
N LYS A 25 -14.78 8.18 -0.23
CA LYS A 25 -13.89 8.92 0.66
C LYS A 25 -13.49 7.98 1.81
N LEU A 26 -12.20 7.93 2.12
CA LEU A 26 -11.64 7.26 3.28
C LEU A 26 -11.94 8.11 4.53
N THR A 27 -13.09 7.83 5.14
CA THR A 27 -13.42 8.34 6.47
C THR A 27 -12.59 7.61 7.53
N PRO A 28 -12.45 8.12 8.75
CA PRO A 28 -11.76 7.40 9.82
C PRO A 28 -12.33 5.99 10.09
N ALA A 29 -13.64 5.80 9.92
CA ALA A 29 -14.28 4.50 10.06
C ALA A 29 -13.83 3.51 8.98
N LEU A 30 -13.93 3.92 7.70
CA LEU A 30 -13.52 3.08 6.58
C LEU A 30 -12.00 2.84 6.56
N TRP A 31 -11.22 3.82 7.01
CA TRP A 31 -9.78 3.66 7.22
C TRP A 31 -9.49 2.55 8.23
N LYS A 32 -10.19 2.53 9.37
CA LYS A 32 -10.02 1.48 10.37
C LYS A 32 -10.33 0.10 9.80
N GLU A 33 -11.41 -0.03 9.02
CA GLU A 33 -11.80 -1.31 8.38
C GLU A 33 -10.75 -1.80 7.37
N VAL A 34 -10.20 -0.90 6.55
CA VAL A 34 -9.13 -1.25 5.60
C VAL A 34 -7.86 -1.65 6.33
N PHE A 35 -7.45 -0.89 7.35
CA PHE A 35 -6.22 -1.20 8.09
C PHE A 35 -6.31 -2.47 8.92
N SER A 36 -7.51 -2.85 9.39
CA SER A 36 -7.71 -4.16 10.01
C SER A 36 -7.62 -5.34 9.04
N ALA A 37 -7.60 -5.09 7.73
CA ALA A 37 -7.39 -6.12 6.72
C ALA A 37 -5.92 -6.24 6.27
N ILE A 38 -5.04 -5.32 6.70
CA ILE A 38 -3.63 -5.28 6.32
C ILE A 38 -2.79 -5.80 7.48
N ASP A 39 -2.82 -7.11 7.70
CA ASP A 39 -2.05 -7.75 8.77
C ASP A 39 -0.79 -8.45 8.24
N MET A 40 -0.77 -8.86 6.97
CA MET A 40 0.27 -9.77 6.44
C MET A 40 1.26 -9.08 5.50
N LEU A 41 0.88 -8.01 4.80
CA LEU A 41 1.77 -7.26 3.89
C LEU A 41 3.17 -6.93 4.47
N PRO A 42 3.32 -6.44 5.73
CA PRO A 42 4.65 -6.16 6.28
C PRO A 42 5.51 -7.42 6.46
N GLY A 43 4.89 -8.53 6.87
CA GLY A 43 5.55 -9.82 7.07
C GLY A 43 6.02 -10.43 5.74
N LEU A 44 5.17 -10.39 4.72
CA LEU A 44 5.50 -10.85 3.37
C LEU A 44 6.70 -10.09 2.78
N ALA A 45 6.69 -8.75 2.89
CA ALA A 45 7.79 -7.92 2.41
C ALA A 45 9.11 -8.29 3.10
N PHE A 46 9.07 -8.55 4.41
CA PHE A 46 10.24 -8.99 5.17
C PHE A 46 10.75 -10.37 4.72
N GLN A 47 9.86 -11.32 4.46
CA GLN A 47 10.21 -12.65 3.97
C GLN A 47 10.92 -12.58 2.61
N VAL A 48 10.43 -11.76 1.68
CA VAL A 48 11.05 -11.58 0.35
C VAL A 48 12.45 -10.95 0.48
N ILE A 49 12.61 -9.91 1.31
CA ILE A 49 13.89 -9.20 1.49
C ILE A 49 14.95 -10.11 2.13
N THR A 50 14.53 -11.00 3.03
CA THR A 50 15.42 -11.90 3.76
C THR A 50 15.61 -13.27 3.09
N ALA A 51 14.90 -13.53 1.99
CA ALA A 51 14.94 -14.81 1.30
C ALA A 51 16.33 -15.12 0.72
N PRO A 52 16.82 -16.37 0.88
CA PRO A 52 18.01 -16.83 0.16
C PRO A 52 17.82 -16.77 -1.35
N LYS A 53 18.84 -16.32 -2.09
CA LYS A 53 18.80 -16.14 -3.55
C LYS A 53 18.32 -17.38 -4.33
N ALA A 54 18.62 -18.58 -3.83
CA ALA A 54 18.22 -19.85 -4.46
C ALA A 54 16.70 -20.06 -4.46
N ASN A 55 15.98 -19.48 -3.49
CA ASN A 55 14.54 -19.68 -3.29
C ASN A 55 13.73 -18.40 -3.56
N LEU A 56 14.38 -17.30 -3.94
CA LEU A 56 13.76 -15.98 -4.07
C LEU A 56 12.51 -16.00 -4.97
N THR A 57 12.54 -16.75 -6.08
CA THR A 57 11.39 -16.88 -6.99
C THR A 57 10.18 -17.54 -6.32
N ALA A 58 10.38 -18.55 -5.47
CA ALA A 58 9.29 -19.21 -4.76
C ALA A 58 8.66 -18.27 -3.72
N TYR A 59 9.49 -17.58 -2.93
CA TYR A 59 9.02 -16.58 -1.97
C TYR A 59 8.29 -15.41 -2.66
N LEU A 60 8.73 -14.99 -3.85
CA LEU A 60 8.05 -13.95 -4.62
C LEU A 60 6.67 -14.38 -5.10
N ILE A 61 6.51 -15.62 -5.55
CA ILE A 61 5.22 -16.14 -6.00
C ILE A 61 4.25 -16.24 -4.81
N GLU A 62 4.70 -16.82 -3.70
CA GLU A 62 3.89 -16.94 -2.47
C GLU A 62 3.48 -15.57 -1.93
N ALA A 63 4.42 -14.62 -1.87
CA ALA A 63 4.13 -13.27 -1.42
C ALA A 63 3.18 -12.54 -2.37
N PHE A 64 3.22 -12.82 -3.67
CA PHE A 64 2.31 -12.24 -4.64
C PHE A 64 0.89 -12.79 -4.50
N ASP A 65 0.75 -14.11 -4.32
CA ASP A 65 -0.55 -14.77 -4.14
C ASP A 65 -1.25 -14.23 -2.89
N LEU A 66 -0.52 -14.16 -1.77
CA LEU A 66 -1.08 -13.66 -0.51
C LEU A 66 -1.35 -12.15 -0.54
N ALA A 67 -0.51 -11.36 -1.23
CA ALA A 67 -0.79 -9.94 -1.46
C ALA A 67 -2.04 -9.71 -2.33
N LEU A 68 -2.36 -10.64 -3.25
CA LEU A 68 -3.55 -10.57 -4.07
C LEU A 68 -4.82 -10.83 -3.25
N GLU A 69 -4.78 -11.78 -2.32
CA GLU A 69 -5.88 -12.01 -1.36
C GLU A 69 -6.13 -10.76 -0.48
N GLU A 70 -5.07 -10.16 0.06
CA GLU A 70 -5.20 -8.92 0.84
C GLU A 70 -5.73 -7.76 -0.01
N MET A 71 -5.30 -7.64 -1.27
CA MET A 71 -5.82 -6.65 -2.20
C MET A 71 -7.33 -6.82 -2.42
N ILE A 72 -7.80 -8.05 -2.60
CA ILE A 72 -9.22 -8.35 -2.77
C ILE A 72 -10.00 -7.96 -1.52
N GLU A 73 -9.50 -8.26 -0.32
CA GLU A 73 -10.17 -7.90 0.93
C GLU A 73 -10.25 -6.37 1.12
N ILE A 74 -9.16 -5.65 0.81
CA ILE A 74 -9.14 -4.18 0.83
C ILE A 74 -10.19 -3.61 -0.14
N VAL A 75 -10.21 -4.11 -1.39
CA VAL A 75 -11.17 -3.65 -2.40
C VAL A 75 -12.60 -4.01 -1.99
N SER A 76 -12.81 -5.16 -1.37
CA SER A 76 -14.10 -5.59 -0.81
C SER A 76 -14.62 -4.60 0.22
N LYS A 77 -13.83 -4.25 1.25
CA LYS A 77 -14.23 -3.24 2.25
C LYS A 77 -14.50 -1.88 1.63
N LEU A 78 -13.63 -1.44 0.74
CA LEU A 78 -13.75 -0.13 0.11
C LEU A 78 -14.97 -0.04 -0.81
N SER A 79 -15.20 -1.03 -1.65
CA SER A 79 -16.29 -1.05 -2.64
C SER A 79 -17.63 -1.45 -2.03
N GLY A 80 -17.61 -2.29 -0.99
CA GLY A 80 -18.80 -2.98 -0.45
C GLY A 80 -19.25 -4.15 -1.33
N ILE A 81 -18.37 -4.68 -2.18
CA ILE A 81 -18.61 -5.87 -3.01
C ILE A 81 -17.91 -7.05 -2.34
N GLU A 82 -18.62 -8.17 -2.20
CA GLU A 82 -18.10 -9.38 -1.54
C GLU A 82 -16.80 -9.89 -2.18
N SER A 83 -15.87 -10.32 -1.33
CA SER A 83 -14.53 -10.80 -1.72
C SER A 83 -14.61 -11.97 -2.69
N ASP A 84 -15.51 -12.93 -2.46
CA ASP A 84 -15.75 -14.08 -3.34
C ASP A 84 -16.19 -13.66 -4.75
N TYR A 85 -17.01 -12.61 -4.85
CA TYR A 85 -17.41 -12.10 -6.15
C TYR A 85 -16.21 -11.46 -6.86
N LEU A 86 -15.42 -10.65 -6.16
CA LEU A 86 -14.25 -9.99 -6.73
C LEU A 86 -13.22 -11.02 -7.22
N PHE A 87 -12.93 -12.05 -6.42
CA PHE A 87 -11.98 -13.11 -6.79
C PHE A 87 -12.36 -13.80 -8.10
N ASN A 88 -13.65 -14.05 -8.32
CA ASN A 88 -14.11 -14.82 -9.47
C ASN A 88 -14.43 -13.96 -10.71
N ASN A 89 -14.63 -12.65 -10.56
CA ASN A 89 -15.20 -11.82 -11.62
C ASN A 89 -14.42 -10.54 -11.93
N ALA A 90 -13.59 -10.06 -11.00
CA ALA A 90 -12.83 -8.83 -11.22
C ALA A 90 -11.43 -9.13 -11.77
N GLY A 91 -11.01 -8.35 -12.76
CA GLY A 91 -9.64 -8.37 -13.25
C GLY A 91 -8.67 -7.72 -12.26
N LEU A 92 -7.42 -8.21 -12.21
CA LEU A 92 -6.39 -7.59 -11.37
C LEU A 92 -6.17 -6.11 -11.72
N ASP A 93 -6.27 -5.75 -12.99
CA ASP A 93 -6.18 -4.37 -13.46
C ASP A 93 -7.33 -3.50 -12.94
N GLU A 94 -8.53 -4.05 -12.79
CA GLU A 94 -9.70 -3.36 -12.24
C GLU A 94 -9.54 -3.12 -10.73
N LEU A 95 -9.03 -4.11 -9.99
CA LEU A 95 -8.71 -3.98 -8.57
C LEU A 95 -7.67 -2.86 -8.35
N ILE A 96 -6.60 -2.87 -9.15
CA ILE A 96 -5.55 -1.84 -9.13
C ILE A 96 -6.13 -0.46 -9.52
N GLU A 97 -6.96 -0.38 -10.56
CA GLU A 97 -7.61 0.87 -10.99
C GLU A 97 -8.45 1.45 -9.84
N TYR A 98 -9.21 0.61 -9.14
CA TYR A 98 -10.05 1.03 -8.02
C TYR A 98 -9.25 1.55 -6.82
N VAL A 99 -8.17 0.85 -6.44
CA VAL A 99 -7.25 1.31 -5.38
C VAL A 99 -6.60 2.64 -5.78
N PHE A 100 -6.12 2.75 -7.01
CA PHE A 100 -5.50 3.97 -7.52
C PHE A 100 -6.43 5.18 -7.42
N TYR A 101 -7.68 5.06 -7.88
CA TYR A 101 -8.64 6.16 -7.78
C TYR A 101 -9.03 6.45 -6.34
N THR A 102 -9.07 5.45 -5.46
CA THR A 102 -9.30 5.65 -4.02
C THR A 102 -8.17 6.47 -3.41
N VAL A 103 -6.90 6.16 -3.71
CA VAL A 103 -5.73 6.93 -3.27
C VAL A 103 -5.82 8.38 -3.76
N LYS A 104 -6.11 8.58 -5.05
CA LYS A 104 -6.20 9.90 -5.69
C LYS A 104 -7.32 10.76 -5.09
N LYS A 105 -8.53 10.20 -4.93
CA LYS A 105 -9.69 10.91 -4.34
C LYS A 105 -9.45 11.31 -2.88
N ASN A 106 -8.63 10.55 -2.17
CA ASN A 106 -8.30 10.80 -0.77
C ASN A 106 -7.02 11.61 -0.58
N ARG A 107 -6.28 11.91 -1.66
CA ARG A 107 -5.02 12.66 -1.64
C ARG A 107 -4.03 12.07 -0.63
N LEU A 108 -3.96 10.74 -0.55
CA LEU A 108 -3.18 10.05 0.47
C LEU A 108 -1.67 10.33 0.34
N ASP A 109 -1.22 10.61 -0.88
CA ASP A 109 0.14 11.07 -1.15
C ASP A 109 0.45 12.38 -0.41
N GLU A 110 -0.47 13.35 -0.43
CA GLU A 110 -0.33 14.61 0.29
C GLU A 110 -0.46 14.44 1.80
N VAL A 111 -1.43 13.64 2.25
CA VAL A 111 -1.59 13.30 3.66
C VAL A 111 -0.30 12.69 4.22
N SER A 112 0.33 11.76 3.50
CA SER A 112 1.59 11.14 3.92
C SER A 112 2.74 12.14 4.02
N LYS A 113 2.84 13.10 3.08
CA LYS A 113 3.87 14.17 3.11
C LYS A 113 3.68 15.09 4.30
N ASN A 114 2.43 15.47 4.58
CA ASN A 114 2.10 16.32 5.72
C ASN A 114 2.41 15.64 7.05
N ILE A 115 2.05 14.35 7.20
CA ILE A 115 2.38 13.57 8.40
C ILE A 115 3.90 13.49 8.60
N LYS A 116 4.66 13.17 7.54
CA LYS A 116 6.14 13.14 7.61
C LYS A 116 6.74 14.48 8.01
N GLY A 117 6.18 15.59 7.54
CA GLY A 117 6.61 16.94 7.91
C GLY A 117 6.36 17.31 9.37
N LEU A 118 5.40 16.63 10.03
CA LEU A 118 5.07 16.81 11.45
C LEU A 118 5.88 15.91 12.38
N LEU A 119 6.53 14.87 11.86
CA LEU A 119 7.44 14.04 12.67
C LEU A 119 8.68 14.86 13.03
N PRO A 120 9.15 14.81 14.29
CA PRO A 120 10.38 15.46 14.68
C PRO A 120 11.49 14.95 13.77
N LYS A 121 12.15 15.86 13.05
CA LYS A 121 13.38 15.54 12.33
C LYS A 121 14.36 15.10 13.42
N HIS A 122 14.62 13.80 13.54
CA HIS A 122 15.81 13.35 14.27
C HIS A 122 16.99 13.96 13.52
N GLN A 123 17.49 15.09 14.03
CA GLN A 123 18.87 15.45 13.81
C GLN A 123 19.62 14.29 14.47
N VAL A 124 20.18 13.42 13.64
CA VAL A 124 21.15 12.46 14.11
C VAL A 124 22.34 13.34 14.50
N ASP A 125 22.39 13.75 15.76
CA ASP A 125 23.61 14.24 16.35
C ASP A 125 24.62 13.12 16.18
N GLN A 126 25.54 13.30 15.23
CA GLN A 126 26.69 12.43 15.13
C GLN A 126 27.42 12.55 16.46
N PRO A 127 27.76 11.44 17.14
CA PRO A 127 28.58 11.53 18.33
C PRO A 127 29.91 12.16 17.93
N GLU A 128 30.24 13.31 18.51
CA GLU A 128 31.57 13.92 18.41
C GLU A 128 32.58 12.87 18.89
N GLU A 129 33.56 12.52 18.05
CA GLU A 129 34.67 11.66 18.44
C GLU A 129 35.39 12.32 19.64
N PRO A 130 35.65 11.59 20.74
CA PRO A 130 36.35 12.17 21.87
C PRO A 130 37.79 12.50 21.49
N GLU A 131 38.19 13.77 21.64
CA GLU A 131 39.58 14.20 21.55
C GLU A 131 40.45 13.37 22.50
N THR A 132 41.35 12.58 21.92
CA THR A 132 42.36 11.82 22.64
C THR A 132 43.32 12.78 23.35
N ARG A 133 43.10 13.04 24.64
CA ARG A 133 44.13 13.63 25.50
C ARG A 133 45.14 12.55 25.85
N GLU A 134 46.14 12.41 24.98
CA GLU A 134 47.36 11.67 25.30
C GLU A 134 48.13 12.47 26.36
N LYS A 135 48.31 11.85 27.53
CA LYS A 135 49.10 12.38 28.64
C LYS A 135 50.57 12.23 28.28
N ALA A 136 51.28 13.34 28.07
CA ALA A 136 52.73 13.35 28.15
C ALA A 136 53.15 13.49 29.63
N VAL A 137 53.85 12.45 30.09
CA VAL A 137 54.66 12.37 31.30
C VAL A 137 55.87 13.30 31.17
#